data_AF-G7KGN6-F1
#
_entry.id   AF-G7KGN6-F1
#
_cell.length_a   1.000
_cell.length_b   1.000
_cell.length_c   1.000
_cell.angle_alpha   90.00
_cell.angle_beta   90.00
_cell.angle_gamma   90.00
#
_symmetry.space_group_name_H-M   'P 1'
#
loop_
_entity.id
_entity.type
_entity.pdbx_description
1 polymer ?
#
loop_
_entity_poly.entity_id
_entity_poly.type
_entity_poly.pdbx_seq_one_letter_code
_entity_poly.pdbx_strand_id
1 'polypeptide(L)'
;MISISKIVLSVFMLLTILVSLQFKYSQSFPFYRSKLTVYITNNLTDLELGVHCKDKNNDIKFQKLQFGESYTFTFRPNVLVENSLYFCGFSWFNEFHYFDIYVEQRDEDTCKTENI
;
A
#
# COMPACT_ATOMS: atom_id res chain seq x y z
N MET A 1 -38.38 -10.98 -39.81
CA MET A 1 -36.96 -11.27 -39.44
C MET A 1 -36.15 -10.01 -39.12
N ILE A 2 -36.80 -8.96 -38.63
CA ILE A 2 -36.16 -7.76 -38.08
C ILE A 2 -36.37 -7.88 -36.58
N SER A 3 -35.31 -7.70 -35.77
CA SER A 3 -35.37 -7.11 -34.42
C SER A 3 -34.34 -7.73 -33.46
N ILE A 4 -34.05 -9.03 -33.51
CA ILE A 4 -33.15 -9.67 -32.52
C ILE A 4 -31.75 -9.04 -32.55
N SER A 5 -31.16 -8.84 -33.74
CA SER A 5 -29.85 -8.19 -33.87
C SER A 5 -29.86 -6.72 -33.40
N LYS A 6 -30.94 -5.97 -33.66
CA LYS A 6 -31.08 -4.57 -33.22
C LYS A 6 -31.27 -4.46 -31.70
N ILE A 7 -32.04 -5.38 -31.11
CA ILE A 7 -32.23 -5.49 -29.66
C ILE A 7 -30.90 -5.85 -29.00
N VAL A 8 -30.16 -6.83 -29.52
CA VAL A 8 -28.84 -7.22 -28.99
C VAL A 8 -27.85 -6.05 -29.05
N LEU A 9 -27.80 -5.33 -30.17
CA LEU A 9 -26.99 -4.12 -30.33
C LEU A 9 -27.40 -3.02 -29.33
N SER A 10 -28.70 -2.79 -29.17
CA SER A 10 -29.21 -1.78 -28.24
C SER A 10 -28.89 -2.14 -26.79
N VAL A 11 -29.03 -3.42 -26.40
CA VAL A 11 -28.72 -3.90 -25.05
C VAL A 11 -27.22 -3.80 -24.79
N PHE A 12 -26.37 -4.14 -25.77
CA PHE A 12 -24.92 -3.99 -25.66
C PHE A 12 -24.52 -2.51 -25.47
N MET A 13 -25.11 -1.60 -26.22
CA MET A 13 -24.86 -0.15 -26.09
C MET A 13 -25.34 0.40 -24.74
N LEU A 14 -26.49 -0.08 -24.22
CA LEU A 14 -26.98 0.28 -22.88
C LEU A 14 -26.05 -0.24 -21.78
N LEU A 15 -25.54 -1.47 -21.91
CA LEU A 15 -24.59 -2.07 -20.97
C LEU A 15 -23.27 -1.28 -20.93
N THR A 16 -22.71 -0.89 -22.08
CA THR A 16 -21.47 -0.09 -22.11
C THR A 16 -21.66 1.30 -21.51
N ILE A 17 -22.81 1.93 -21.76
CA ILE A 17 -23.16 3.22 -21.15
C ILE A 17 -23.28 3.08 -19.62
N LEU A 18 -24.03 2.09 -19.11
CA LEU A 18 -24.15 1.81 -17.68
C LEU A 18 -22.79 1.54 -17.02
N VAL A 19 -21.93 0.77 -17.68
CA VAL A 19 -20.55 0.50 -17.22
C VAL A 19 -19.73 1.81 -17.17
N SER A 20 -19.79 2.65 -18.21
CA SER A 20 -19.07 3.93 -18.24
C SER A 20 -19.57 4.94 -17.19
N LEU A 21 -20.85 4.91 -16.83
CA LEU A 21 -21.44 5.72 -15.76
C LEU A 21 -20.97 5.31 -14.36
N GLN A 22 -20.51 4.07 -14.17
CA GLN A 22 -19.90 3.61 -12.90
C GLN A 22 -18.47 4.15 -12.72
N PHE A 23 -17.79 4.59 -13.80
CA PHE A 23 -16.42 5.13 -13.75
C PHE A 23 -16.37 6.65 -13.48
N LYS A 24 -17.20 7.16 -12.58
CA LYS A 24 -17.06 8.53 -12.06
C LYS A 24 -16.63 8.53 -10.60
N TYR A 25 -15.33 8.39 -10.36
CA TYR A 25 -14.63 9.04 -9.25
C TYR A 25 -13.11 9.10 -9.54
N SER A 26 -12.50 10.17 -9.03
CA SER A 26 -11.12 10.68 -9.07
C SER A 26 -9.94 9.89 -9.68
N GLN A 27 -9.04 10.69 -10.26
CA GLN A 27 -7.68 10.42 -10.76
C GLN A 27 -6.92 9.25 -10.10
N SER A 28 -6.88 8.11 -10.79
CA SER A 28 -5.70 7.24 -11.00
C SER A 28 -6.19 6.01 -11.77
N PHE A 29 -5.36 5.46 -12.66
CA PHE A 29 -5.71 4.18 -13.29
C PHE A 29 -5.96 3.16 -12.16
N PRO A 30 -7.09 2.41 -12.15
CA PRO A 30 -7.47 1.51 -11.06
C PRO A 30 -6.49 0.34 -10.83
N PHE A 31 -5.40 0.29 -11.59
CA PHE A 31 -4.38 -0.74 -11.55
C PHE A 31 -3.00 -0.23 -11.11
N TYR A 32 -2.83 1.07 -10.79
CA TYR A 32 -1.52 1.60 -10.42
C TYR A 32 -1.56 2.28 -9.04
N ARG A 33 -1.32 1.48 -8.00
CA ARG A 33 -1.03 1.98 -6.65
C ARG A 33 0.34 2.68 -6.64
N SER A 34 0.39 3.84 -6.02
CA SER A 34 1.64 4.58 -5.80
C SER A 34 2.62 3.74 -4.97
N LYS A 35 3.91 3.94 -5.24
CA LYS A 35 4.98 3.32 -4.48
C LYS A 35 5.10 4.04 -3.12
N LEU A 36 5.14 3.29 -2.03
CA LEU A 36 5.22 3.82 -0.67
C LEU A 36 6.59 3.55 -0.07
N THR A 37 7.20 4.60 0.49
CA THR A 37 8.51 4.53 1.15
C THR A 37 8.34 4.66 2.65
N VAL A 38 8.96 3.75 3.40
CA VAL A 38 9.01 3.79 4.86
C VAL A 38 10.41 4.18 5.30
N TYR A 39 10.49 5.20 6.14
CA TYR A 39 11.72 5.69 6.76
C TYR A 39 11.70 5.37 8.25
N ILE A 40 12.74 4.69 8.73
CA ILE A 40 12.91 4.33 10.13
C ILE A 40 14.25 4.89 10.57
N THR A 41 14.23 5.80 11.55
CA THR A 41 15.45 6.41 12.11
C THR A 41 15.56 6.03 13.58
N ASN A 42 16.73 5.54 13.99
CA ASN A 42 16.99 5.25 15.39
C ASN A 42 17.38 6.53 16.15
N ASN A 43 16.45 7.07 16.93
CA ASN A 43 16.67 8.22 17.81
C ASN A 43 16.87 7.81 19.28
N LEU A 44 17.11 6.52 19.58
CA LEU A 44 17.40 6.05 20.93
C LEU A 44 18.88 6.32 21.25
N THR A 45 19.13 7.24 22.18
CA THR A 45 20.50 7.59 22.60
C THR A 45 21.25 6.38 23.15
N ASP A 46 22.45 6.15 22.64
CA ASP A 46 23.38 5.07 23.05
C ASP A 46 22.81 3.63 22.97
N LEU A 47 21.76 3.41 22.17
CA LEU A 47 21.15 2.09 21.99
C LEU A 47 21.12 1.66 20.53
N GLU A 48 21.48 0.40 20.29
CA GLU A 48 21.26 -0.27 19.00
C GLU A 48 19.79 -0.69 18.89
N LEU A 49 19.15 -0.32 17.77
CA LEU A 49 17.80 -0.70 17.44
C LEU A 49 17.81 -1.82 16.40
N GLY A 50 17.31 -2.99 16.79
CA GLY A 50 16.97 -4.07 15.86
C GLY A 50 15.58 -3.83 15.27
N VAL A 51 15.47 -3.97 13.95
CA VAL A 51 14.23 -3.77 13.19
C VAL A 51 13.96 -4.98 12.32
N HIS A 52 12.79 -5.59 12.46
CA HIS A 52 12.32 -6.68 11.60
C HIS A 52 10.94 -6.35 11.03
N CYS A 53 10.86 -6.07 9.73
CA CYS A 53 9.60 -5.74 9.08
C CYS A 53 9.11 -6.90 8.21
N LYS A 54 7.81 -7.02 8.00
CA LYS A 54 7.24 -7.96 7.03
C LYS A 54 5.82 -7.58 6.63
N ASP A 55 5.35 -8.14 5.53
CA ASP A 55 3.93 -8.26 5.21
C ASP A 55 3.49 -9.73 5.34
N LYS A 56 2.28 -10.06 4.89
CA LYS A 56 1.75 -11.43 4.91
C LYS A 56 2.60 -12.43 4.12
N ASN A 57 3.23 -12.00 3.03
CA ASN A 57 3.86 -12.83 2.02
C ASN A 57 5.38 -12.63 1.92
N ASN A 58 5.89 -11.50 2.38
CA ASN A 58 7.27 -11.06 2.21
C ASN A 58 7.89 -10.70 3.55
N ASP A 59 9.05 -11.30 3.83
CA ASP A 59 9.89 -10.95 4.98
C ASP A 59 10.91 -9.88 4.56
N ILE A 60 10.89 -8.73 5.23
CA ILE A 60 11.87 -7.67 5.03
C ILE A 60 12.98 -7.92 6.04
N LYS A 61 14.14 -8.33 5.53
CA LYS A 61 15.33 -8.73 6.30
C LYS A 61 15.59 -7.84 7.52
N PHE A 62 15.92 -8.49 8.62
CA PHE A 62 16.35 -7.82 9.86
C PHE A 62 17.49 -6.83 9.63
N GLN A 63 17.37 -5.65 10.25
CA GLN A 63 18.38 -4.60 10.24
C GLN A 63 18.76 -4.20 11.67
N LYS A 64 19.99 -3.77 11.85
CA LYS A 64 20.49 -3.15 13.09
C LYS A 64 20.85 -1.71 12.79
N LEU A 65 20.39 -0.78 13.63
CA LEU A 65 20.63 0.65 13.48
C LEU A 65 21.29 1.19 14.73
N GLN A 66 22.48 1.78 14.58
CA GLN A 66 23.10 2.59 15.63
C GLN A 66 22.34 3.90 15.81
N PHE A 67 22.65 4.65 16.87
CA PHE A 67 22.07 5.98 17.10
C PHE A 67 22.30 6.90 15.89
N GLY A 68 21.23 7.51 15.40
CA GLY A 68 21.23 8.40 14.24
C GLY A 68 21.16 7.68 12.88
N GLU A 69 21.31 6.36 12.83
CA GLU A 69 21.20 5.61 11.58
C GLU A 69 19.74 5.47 11.14
N SER A 70 19.55 5.39 9.81
CA SER A 70 18.24 5.21 9.21
C SER A 70 18.20 4.01 8.28
N TYR A 71 17.08 3.31 8.30
CA TYR A 71 16.73 2.26 7.36
C TYR A 71 15.54 2.70 6.53
N THR A 72 15.59 2.38 5.24
CA THR A 72 14.52 2.70 4.30
C THR A 72 14.23 1.49 3.43
N PHE A 73 12.94 1.23 3.24
CA PHE A 73 12.47 0.28 2.26
C PHE A 73 11.26 0.83 1.53
N THR A 74 10.96 0.23 0.39
CA THR A 74 9.86 0.67 -0.44
C THR A 74 9.04 -0.49 -0.94
N PHE A 75 7.71 -0.35 -0.94
CA PHE A 75 6.80 -1.36 -1.44
C PHE A 75 5.67 -0.73 -2.28
N ARG A 76 4.85 -1.56 -2.89
CA ARG A 76 3.60 -1.16 -3.55
C ARG A 76 2.46 -1.97 -2.95
N PRO A 77 1.39 -1.32 -2.45
CA PRO A 77 0.17 -2.01 -2.04
C PRO A 77 -0.38 -2.87 -3.18
N ASN A 78 -1.10 -3.94 -2.82
CA ASN A 78 -1.70 -4.84 -3.78
C ASN A 78 -2.79 -4.12 -4.58
N VAL A 79 -2.70 -4.18 -5.91
CA VAL A 79 -3.62 -3.50 -6.82
C VAL A 79 -4.97 -4.22 -6.96
N LEU A 80 -5.06 -5.49 -6.57
CA LEU A 80 -6.27 -6.31 -6.71
C LEU A 80 -7.12 -6.38 -5.43
N VAL A 81 -6.51 -6.16 -4.26
CA VAL A 81 -7.19 -6.28 -2.96
C VAL A 81 -6.66 -5.21 -2.02
N GLU A 82 -7.56 -4.40 -1.46
CA GLU A 82 -7.27 -3.31 -0.51
C GLU A 82 -7.10 -3.84 0.92
N ASN A 83 -6.02 -4.60 1.15
CA ASN A 83 -5.73 -5.19 2.45
C ASN A 83 -4.24 -5.30 2.77
N SER A 84 -3.43 -4.45 2.14
CA SER A 84 -1.99 -4.42 2.35
C SER A 84 -1.69 -3.99 3.79
N LEU A 85 -0.89 -4.80 4.48
CA LEU A 85 -0.50 -4.59 5.87
C LEU A 85 1.00 -4.85 5.99
N TYR A 86 1.73 -3.85 6.48
CA TYR A 86 3.15 -3.98 6.82
C TYR A 86 3.35 -3.66 8.29
N PHE A 87 4.06 -4.54 8.97
CA PHE A 87 4.30 -4.43 10.40
C PHE A 87 5.77 -4.69 10.71
N CYS A 88 6.26 -4.03 11.75
CA CYS A 88 7.65 -4.12 12.17
C CYS A 88 7.75 -4.43 13.66
N GLY A 89 8.63 -5.35 13.99
CA GLY A 89 9.13 -5.60 15.34
C GLY A 89 10.37 -4.76 15.58
N PHE A 90 10.43 -4.13 16.74
CA PHE A 90 11.53 -3.29 17.18
C PHE A 90 12.06 -3.84 18.49
N SER A 91 13.35 -4.11 18.53
CA SER A 91 14.05 -4.66 19.69
C SER A 91 15.20 -3.75 20.07
N TRP A 92 15.29 -3.37 21.34
CA TRP A 92 16.47 -2.70 21.88
C TRP A 92 16.64 -3.15 23.32
N PHE A 93 17.89 -3.40 23.73
CA PHE A 93 18.18 -3.92 25.06
C PHE A 93 17.35 -5.18 25.39
N ASN A 94 16.42 -5.10 26.36
CA ASN A 94 15.49 -6.17 26.75
C ASN A 94 14.02 -5.87 26.39
N GLU A 95 13.78 -4.81 25.63
CA GLU A 95 12.44 -4.41 25.21
C GLU A 95 12.15 -4.88 23.79
N PHE A 96 10.89 -5.18 23.55
CA PHE A 96 10.41 -5.60 22.24
C PHE A 96 8.99 -5.13 21.99
N HIS A 97 8.80 -4.41 20.89
CA HIS A 97 7.52 -3.82 20.52
C HIS A 97 7.18 -4.10 19.06
N TYR A 98 5.90 -4.31 18.78
CA TYR A 98 5.37 -4.51 17.45
C TYR A 98 4.43 -3.36 17.07
N PHE A 99 4.54 -2.90 15.83
CA PHE A 99 3.68 -1.86 15.28
C PHE A 99 3.25 -2.18 13.85
N ASP A 100 1.99 -1.91 13.54
CA ASP A 100 1.47 -1.87 12.18
C ASP A 100 1.86 -0.52 11.54
N ILE A 101 2.98 -0.55 10.84
CA ILE A 101 3.59 0.64 10.22
C ILE A 101 2.76 1.15 9.05
N TYR A 102 2.10 0.25 8.31
CA TYR A 102 1.18 0.61 7.25
C TYR A 102 -0.04 -0.31 7.23
N VAL A 103 -1.23 0.29 7.27
CA VAL A 103 -2.52 -0.38 7.09
C VAL A 103 -3.24 0.32 5.94
N GLU A 104 -3.44 -0.36 4.81
CA GLU A 104 -3.98 0.27 3.58
C GLU A 104 -5.27 1.06 3.83
N GLN A 105 -6.24 0.46 4.52
CA GLN A 105 -7.51 1.10 4.86
C GLN A 105 -7.40 2.36 5.74
N ARG A 106 -6.32 2.49 6.53
CA ARG A 106 -6.07 3.63 7.41
C ARG A 106 -5.25 4.71 6.72
N ASP A 107 -4.27 4.29 5.92
CA ASP A 107 -3.15 5.13 5.52
C ASP A 107 -3.19 5.55 4.03
N GLU A 108 -3.97 4.87 3.19
CA GLU A 108 -4.06 5.16 1.74
C GLU A 108 -4.32 6.63 1.44
N ASP A 109 -5.29 7.25 2.12
CA ASP A 109 -5.66 8.65 1.92
C ASP A 109 -4.69 9.64 2.59
N THR A 110 -3.80 9.16 3.46
CA THR A 110 -2.91 9.99 4.27
C THR A 110 -1.50 10.08 3.67
N CYS A 111 -1.12 9.13 2.81
CA CYS A 111 0.17 9.13 2.14
C CYS A 111 0.27 10.28 1.14
N LYS A 112 1.02 11.32 1.51
CA LYS A 112 1.35 12.44 0.62
C LYS A 112 2.50 12.06 -0.30
N THR A 113 2.42 12.46 -1.56
CA THR A 113 3.55 12.38 -2.48
C THR A 113 4.66 13.29 -1.95
N GLU A 114 5.82 12.72 -1.61
CA GLU A 114 7.01 13.53 -1.37
C GLU A 114 7.55 14.01 -2.72
N ASN A 115 7.54 15.34 -2.93
CA ASN A 115 8.24 15.97 -4.03
C ASN A 115 9.72 16.03 -3.67
N ILE A 116 10.46 14.98 -4.03
CA ILE A 116 11.94 14.98 -4.00
C ILE A 116 12.46 15.71 -5.24
#